data_AF-A0A2V6GRW1-F1
#
_entry.id   AF-A0A2V6GRW1-F1
#
_cell.length_a   1.000
_cell.length_b   1.000
_cell.length_c   1.000
_cell.angle_alpha   90.00
_cell.angle_beta   90.00
_cell.angle_gamma   90.00
#
_symmetry.space_group_name_H-M   'P 1'
#
loop_
_entity.id
_entity.type
_entity.pdbx_description
1 polymer ?
#
loop_
_entity_poly.entity_id
_entity_poly.type
_entity_poly.pdbx_seq_one_letter_code
_entity_poly.pdbx_strand_id
1 'polypeptide(L)'
;MNADAIRIERPTTNSKLFAHTRWDAVPAAAGLFHLAYFLGLFFLYPHAPLWVMLILGFTYSLMVNASINGVGHNFIHNPFFRSQLLNRLFGITQSIACCFSQTIYDAVHMQHHKGNSDRQDENGDTID
;
A
#
# COMPACT_ATOMS: atom_id res chain seq x y z
N MET A 1 28.11 11.85 18.27
CA MET A 1 26.85 11.38 17.66
C MET A 1 26.39 10.19 18.50
N ASN A 2 25.27 10.32 19.23
CA ASN A 2 24.80 9.24 20.11
C ASN A 2 24.31 8.07 19.25
N ALA A 3 24.84 6.87 19.51
CA ALA A 3 24.40 5.62 18.89
C ALA A 3 22.90 5.31 19.14
N ASP A 4 22.28 5.98 20.13
CA ASP A 4 20.85 5.92 20.42
C ASP A 4 19.95 6.61 19.39
N ALA A 5 20.51 7.36 18.43
CA ALA A 5 19.73 8.09 17.42
C ALA A 5 19.06 7.16 16.39
N ILE A 6 19.54 5.92 16.26
CA ILE A 6 18.99 4.92 15.32
C ILE A 6 18.40 3.79 16.15
N ARG A 7 17.11 3.88 16.49
CA ARG A 7 16.37 2.77 17.10
C ARG A 7 16.26 1.64 16.06
N ILE A 8 17.05 0.58 16.25
CA ILE A 8 16.99 -0.67 15.48
C ILE A 8 15.85 -1.57 16.00
N GLU A 9 15.31 -1.28 17.19
CA GLU A 9 14.22 -2.05 17.79
C GLU A 9 12.87 -1.78 17.10
N ARG A 10 12.09 -2.86 16.89
CA ARG A 10 10.74 -2.75 16.35
C ARG A 10 9.87 -1.88 17.29
N PRO A 11 9.16 -0.87 16.77
CA PRO A 11 8.26 -0.06 17.57
C PRO A 11 7.25 -0.94 18.33
N THR A 12 7.13 -0.71 19.64
CA THR A 12 6.11 -1.34 20.47
C THR A 12 5.00 -0.32 20.75
N THR A 13 3.74 -0.77 20.70
CA THR A 13 2.57 0.11 20.88
C THR A 13 1.59 -0.46 21.89
N ASN A 14 1.03 0.41 22.73
CA ASN A 14 -0.09 0.10 23.64
C ASN A 14 -1.46 0.18 22.94
N SER A 15 -1.48 0.44 21.63
CA SER A 15 -2.70 0.47 20.83
C SER A 15 -3.38 -0.90 20.83
N LYS A 16 -4.71 -0.90 21.04
CA LYS A 16 -5.56 -2.09 20.90
C LYS A 16 -5.96 -2.38 19.45
N LEU A 17 -5.81 -1.40 18.55
CA LEU A 17 -6.21 -1.50 17.14
C LEU A 17 -5.01 -1.79 16.24
N PHE A 18 -4.04 -0.88 16.23
CA PHE A 18 -2.81 -0.98 15.44
C PHE A 18 -1.76 -1.90 16.06
N ALA A 19 -1.03 -2.61 15.19
CA ALA A 19 -0.07 -3.64 15.56
C ALA A 19 1.30 -3.10 15.97
N HIS A 20 1.77 -2.02 15.35
CA HIS A 20 3.15 -1.54 15.49
C HIS A 20 3.24 -0.13 16.06
N THR A 21 2.40 0.80 15.58
CA THR A 21 2.38 2.18 16.10
C THR A 21 1.00 2.81 15.94
N ARG A 22 0.67 3.78 16.79
CA ARG A 22 -0.57 4.57 16.60
C ARG A 22 -0.53 5.40 15.32
N TRP A 23 0.66 5.67 14.81
CA TRP A 23 0.88 6.37 13.55
C TRP A 23 0.45 5.56 12.32
N ASP A 24 0.21 4.25 12.44
CA ASP A 24 -0.40 3.41 11.39
C ASP A 24 -1.79 3.94 10.99
N ALA A 25 -2.43 4.77 11.83
CA ALA A 25 -3.65 5.49 11.50
C ALA A 25 -3.51 6.41 10.28
N VAL A 26 -2.33 7.01 10.06
CA VAL A 26 -2.10 7.94 8.94
C VAL A 26 -2.13 7.21 7.59
N PRO A 27 -1.30 6.18 7.34
CA PRO A 27 -1.38 5.43 6.08
C PRO A 27 -2.71 4.68 5.93
N ALA A 28 -3.32 4.21 7.02
CA ALA A 28 -4.66 3.61 6.95
C ALA A 28 -5.73 4.63 6.48
N ALA A 29 -5.72 5.84 7.04
CA ALA A 29 -6.62 6.91 6.63
C ALA A 29 -6.36 7.36 5.18
N ALA A 30 -5.09 7.44 4.76
CA ALA A 30 -4.72 7.74 3.38
C ALA A 30 -5.26 6.67 2.41
N GLY A 31 -5.20 5.38 2.78
CA GLY A 31 -5.79 4.29 2.00
C GLY A 31 -7.32 4.40 1.86
N LEU A 32 -8.03 4.76 2.94
CA LEU A 32 -9.48 5.00 2.91
C LEU A 32 -9.83 6.24 2.08
N PHE A 33 -9.05 7.31 2.20
CA PHE A 33 -9.20 8.51 1.39
C PHE A 33 -9.02 8.20 -0.10
N HIS A 34 -8.05 7.37 -0.46
CA HIS A 34 -7.84 6.95 -1.84
C HIS A 34 -9.05 6.19 -2.40
N LEU A 35 -9.64 5.27 -1.63
CA LEU A 35 -10.90 4.61 -2.03
C LEU A 35 -12.04 5.61 -2.21
N ALA A 36 -12.21 6.52 -1.24
CA ALA A 36 -13.25 7.55 -1.31
C ALA A 36 -13.06 8.46 -2.53
N TYR A 37 -11.82 8.81 -2.87
CA TYR A 37 -11.48 9.59 -4.05
C TYR A 37 -11.85 8.84 -5.34
N PHE A 38 -11.49 7.55 -5.44
CA PHE A 38 -11.85 6.71 -6.59
C PHE A 38 -13.38 6.63 -6.79
N LEU A 39 -14.13 6.36 -5.73
CA LEU A 39 -15.60 6.36 -5.78
C LEU A 39 -16.14 7.75 -6.13
N GLY A 40 -15.53 8.81 -5.60
CA GLY A 40 -15.85 10.19 -5.92
C GLY A 40 -15.72 10.50 -7.41
N LEU A 41 -14.64 10.03 -8.06
CA LEU A 41 -14.48 10.16 -9.51
C LEU A 41 -15.62 9.50 -10.27
N PHE A 42 -16.01 8.27 -9.88
CA PHE A 42 -17.09 7.53 -10.53
C PHE A 42 -18.41 8.28 -10.45
N PHE A 43 -18.78 8.77 -9.27
CA PHE A 43 -20.04 9.51 -9.09
C PHE A 43 -20.00 10.91 -9.69
N LEU A 44 -18.83 11.53 -9.78
CA LEU A 44 -18.67 12.88 -10.34
C LEU A 44 -18.61 12.88 -11.87
N TYR A 45 -18.21 11.77 -12.49
CA TYR A 45 -18.06 11.63 -13.95
C TYR A 45 -19.24 12.17 -14.79
N PRO A 46 -20.53 11.86 -14.49
CA PRO A 46 -21.65 12.40 -15.26
C PRO A 46 -22.00 13.86 -14.96
N HIS A 47 -21.39 14.48 -13.94
CA HIS A 47 -21.77 15.79 -13.42
C HIS A 47 -20.67 16.86 -13.57
N ALA A 48 -19.42 16.46 -13.79
CA ALA A 48 -18.31 17.39 -13.96
C ALA A 48 -17.90 17.55 -15.44
N PRO A 49 -17.42 18.74 -15.85
CA PRO A 49 -16.85 18.93 -17.16
C PRO A 49 -15.55 18.13 -17.31
N LEU A 50 -15.26 17.69 -18.55
CA LEU A 50 -14.13 16.81 -18.84
C LEU A 50 -12.78 17.33 -18.30
N TRP A 51 -12.52 18.63 -18.40
CA TRP A 51 -11.25 19.20 -17.93
C TRP A 51 -11.04 19.04 -16.42
N VAL A 52 -12.11 19.11 -15.62
CA VAL A 52 -12.05 18.82 -14.17
C VAL A 52 -11.72 17.35 -13.98
N MET A 53 -12.39 16.45 -14.71
CA MET A 53 -12.12 15.02 -14.63
C MET A 53 -10.69 14.66 -15.04
N LEU A 54 -10.09 15.38 -16.00
CA LEU A 54 -8.68 15.18 -16.37
C LEU A 54 -7.72 15.56 -15.24
N ILE A 55 -7.95 16.69 -14.56
CA ILE A 55 -7.13 17.10 -13.41
C ILE A 55 -7.28 16.11 -12.25
N LEU A 56 -8.53 15.71 -11.96
CA LEU A 56 -8.80 14.78 -10.87
C LEU A 56 -8.28 13.36 -11.18
N GLY A 57 -8.36 12.93 -12.43
CA GLY A 57 -7.79 11.66 -12.91
C GLY A 57 -6.27 11.65 -12.89
N PHE A 58 -5.63 12.77 -13.24
CA PHE A 58 -4.18 12.92 -13.08
C PHE A 58 -3.79 12.88 -11.60
N THR A 59 -4.53 13.56 -10.72
CA THR A 59 -4.30 13.48 -9.27
C THR A 59 -4.45 12.05 -8.76
N TYR A 60 -5.46 11.32 -9.24
CA TYR A 60 -5.66 9.90 -8.92
C TYR A 60 -4.48 9.03 -9.37
N SER A 61 -3.90 9.25 -10.55
CA SER A 61 -2.73 8.47 -10.99
C SER A 61 -1.51 8.69 -10.07
N LEU A 62 -1.32 9.92 -9.58
CA LEU A 62 -0.30 10.22 -8.56
C LEU A 62 -0.62 9.50 -7.23
N MET A 63 -1.89 9.46 -6.83
CA MET A 63 -2.33 8.72 -5.64
C MET A 63 -2.09 7.22 -5.77
N VAL A 64 -2.37 6.62 -6.93
CA VAL A 64 -2.06 5.20 -7.19
C VAL A 64 -0.57 4.94 -7.00
N ASN A 65 0.30 5.76 -7.57
CA ASN A 65 1.74 5.64 -7.38
C ASN A 65 2.15 5.76 -5.90
N ALA A 66 1.62 6.76 -5.19
CA ALA A 66 1.93 6.97 -3.77
C ALA A 66 1.39 5.85 -2.88
N SER A 67 0.20 5.32 -3.20
CA SER A 67 -0.39 4.18 -2.50
C SER A 67 0.40 2.91 -2.71
N ILE A 68 0.79 2.56 -3.94
CA ILE A 68 1.56 1.34 -4.21
C ILE A 68 2.91 1.40 -3.47
N ASN A 69 3.67 2.47 -3.66
CA ASN A 69 5.03 2.58 -3.12
C ASN A 69 5.07 2.90 -1.61
N GLY A 70 4.02 3.53 -1.08
CA GLY A 70 3.94 3.94 0.32
C GLY A 70 3.04 3.03 1.14
N VAL A 71 1.72 3.24 1.02
CA VAL A 71 0.72 2.58 1.89
C VAL A 71 0.71 1.07 1.67
N GLY A 72 0.55 0.62 0.43
CA GLY A 72 0.48 -0.76 0.02
C GLY A 72 1.78 -1.51 0.31
N HIS A 73 2.93 -0.94 -0.06
CA HIS A 73 4.25 -1.51 0.25
C HIS A 73 4.42 -1.70 1.76
N ASN A 74 4.15 -0.66 2.56
CA ASN A 74 4.29 -0.79 4.01
C ASN A 74 3.30 -1.82 4.57
N PHE A 75 2.06 -1.86 4.07
CA PHE A 75 1.03 -2.76 4.54
C PHE A 75 1.35 -4.25 4.32
N ILE A 76 1.97 -4.62 3.19
CA ILE A 76 2.35 -6.03 2.92
C ILE A 76 3.53 -6.48 3.77
N HIS A 77 4.44 -5.56 4.12
CA HIS A 77 5.55 -5.84 5.03
C HIS A 77 5.12 -5.82 6.50
N ASN A 78 4.22 -4.90 6.86
CA ASN A 78 3.78 -4.64 8.23
C ASN A 78 2.27 -4.40 8.25
N PRO A 79 1.44 -5.45 8.37
CA PRO A 79 -0.01 -5.30 8.46
C PRO A 79 -0.41 -4.36 9.60
N PHE A 80 -1.17 -3.31 9.28
CA PHE A 80 -1.41 -2.20 10.21
C PHE A 80 -2.23 -2.59 11.43
N PHE A 81 -3.17 -3.52 11.29
CA PHE A 81 -4.12 -3.87 12.35
C PHE A 81 -3.72 -5.15 13.07
N ARG A 82 -4.04 -5.24 14.36
CA ARG A 82 -3.93 -6.49 15.13
C ARG A 82 -4.93 -7.55 14.65
N SER A 83 -6.09 -7.12 14.16
CA SER A 83 -7.14 -8.01 13.67
C SER A 83 -6.87 -8.45 12.23
N GLN A 84 -6.84 -9.76 12.01
CA GLN A 84 -6.70 -10.33 10.67
C GLN A 84 -7.86 -9.94 9.74
N LEU A 85 -9.09 -9.81 10.27
CA LEU A 85 -10.23 -9.37 9.49
C LEU A 85 -10.06 -7.93 8.99
N LEU A 86 -9.60 -7.02 9.86
CA LEU A 86 -9.36 -5.63 9.46
C LEU A 86 -8.26 -5.54 8.40
N ASN A 87 -7.19 -6.34 8.52
CA ASN A 87 -6.17 -6.41 7.48
C ASN A 87 -6.73 -6.93 6.15
N ARG A 88 -7.60 -7.94 6.15
CA ARG A 88 -8.26 -8.42 4.93
C ARG A 88 -9.15 -7.35 4.28
N LEU A 89 -9.98 -6.67 5.08
CA LEU A 89 -10.83 -5.57 4.59
C LEU A 89 -10.01 -4.41 4.05
N PHE A 90 -8.89 -4.09 4.69
CA PHE A 90 -7.98 -3.06 4.22
C PHE A 90 -7.26 -3.47 2.92
N GLY A 91 -6.87 -4.74 2.78
CA GLY A 91 -6.35 -5.28 1.51
C GLY A 91 -7.34 -5.18 0.36
N ILE A 92 -8.64 -5.44 0.62
CA ILE A 92 -9.71 -5.22 -0.36
C ILE A 92 -9.84 -3.74 -0.71
N THR A 93 -9.81 -2.86 0.31
CA THR A 93 -9.84 -1.39 0.13
C THR A 93 -8.72 -0.94 -0.80
N GLN A 94 -7.48 -1.35 -0.55
CA GLN A 94 -6.34 -1.01 -1.40
C GLN A 94 -6.48 -1.59 -2.81
N SER A 95 -7.03 -2.81 -2.92
CA SER A 95 -7.19 -3.45 -4.22
C SER A 95 -8.17 -2.70 -5.13
N ILE A 96 -9.31 -2.27 -4.55
CA ILE A 96 -10.31 -1.49 -5.28
C ILE A 96 -9.76 -0.10 -5.57
N ALA A 97 -9.20 0.57 -4.56
CA ALA A 97 -8.69 1.94 -4.69
C ALA A 97 -7.57 2.08 -5.72
N CYS A 98 -6.75 1.05 -5.92
CA CYS A 98 -5.68 1.08 -6.92
C CYS A 98 -6.02 0.32 -8.21
N CYS A 99 -7.21 -0.27 -8.31
CA CYS A 99 -7.64 -1.11 -9.43
C CYS A 99 -6.71 -2.31 -9.74
N PHE A 100 -6.05 -2.89 -8.74
CA PHE A 100 -5.22 -4.11 -8.90
C PHE A 100 -5.23 -4.95 -7.62
N SER A 101 -4.91 -6.24 -7.71
CA SER A 101 -5.01 -7.14 -6.55
C SER A 101 -3.85 -6.95 -5.57
N GLN A 102 -4.18 -6.63 -4.31
CA GLN A 102 -3.21 -6.60 -3.22
C GLN A 102 -2.57 -7.97 -2.97
N THR A 103 -3.29 -9.06 -3.23
CA THR A 103 -2.74 -10.43 -3.10
C THR A 103 -1.68 -10.71 -4.15
N ILE A 104 -1.90 -10.29 -5.40
CA ILE A 104 -0.88 -10.40 -6.44
C ILE A 104 0.32 -9.53 -6.10
N TYR A 105 0.06 -8.32 -5.59
CA TYR A 105 1.13 -7.43 -5.17
C TYR A 105 2.02 -8.06 -4.10
N ASP A 106 1.41 -8.59 -3.04
CA ASP A 106 2.12 -9.28 -1.97
C ASP A 106 2.97 -10.44 -2.53
N ALA A 107 2.38 -11.30 -3.36
CA ALA A 107 3.08 -12.43 -3.95
C ALA A 107 4.33 -12.02 -4.76
N VAL A 108 4.17 -11.08 -5.69
CA VAL A 108 5.27 -10.61 -6.56
C VAL A 108 6.30 -9.82 -5.77
N HIS A 109 5.87 -8.97 -4.84
CA HIS A 109 6.76 -8.13 -4.04
C HIS A 109 7.58 -8.96 -3.05
N MET A 110 6.98 -9.97 -2.42
CA MET A 110 7.72 -10.90 -1.58
C MET A 110 8.70 -11.75 -2.39
N GLN A 111 8.39 -12.06 -3.65
CA GLN A 111 9.32 -12.73 -4.55
C GLN A 111 10.51 -11.83 -4.88
N HIS A 112 10.26 -10.55 -5.17
CA HIS A 112 11.31 -9.54 -5.39
C HIS A 112 12.28 -9.42 -4.21
N HIS A 113 11.79 -9.47 -2.97
CA HIS A 113 12.63 -9.41 -1.78
C HIS A 113 13.39 -10.70 -1.43
N LYS A 114 13.03 -11.84 -2.02
CA LYS A 114 13.66 -13.15 -1.73
C LYS A 114 14.97 -13.41 -2.48
N GLY A 115 15.42 -12.47 -3.31
CA GLY A 115 16.44 -12.71 -4.32
C GLY A 115 15.78 -12.54 -5.69
N ASN A 116 16.44 -11.80 -6.56
CA ASN A 116 15.85 -11.29 -7.78
C ASN A 116 15.25 -12.47 -8.56
N SER A 117 13.97 -12.36 -8.94
CA SER A 117 13.25 -13.39 -9.69
C SER A 117 13.74 -13.47 -11.13
N ASP A 118 15.05 -13.46 -11.29
CA ASP A 118 15.74 -13.45 -12.54
C ASP A 118 15.45 -14.73 -13.28
N ARG A 119 15.45 -14.59 -14.61
CA ARG A 119 15.38 -15.75 -15.48
C ARG A 119 16.56 -16.65 -15.13
N GLN A 120 16.24 -17.87 -14.70
CA GLN A 120 17.25 -18.92 -14.52
C GLN A 120 18.06 -19.06 -15.82
N ASP A 121 19.38 -19.20 -15.67
CA ASP A 121 20.26 -19.49 -16.79
C ASP A 121 20.00 -20.92 -17.32
N GLU A 122 20.80 -21.34 -18.30
CA GLU A 122 20.71 -22.69 -18.87
C GLU A 122 21.01 -23.82 -17.88
N ASN A 123 21.58 -23.50 -16.71
CA ASN A 123 21.93 -24.43 -15.64
C ASN A 123 20.91 -24.41 -14.48
N GLY A 124 19.94 -23.49 -14.50
CA GLY A 124 18.94 -23.33 -13.45
C GLY A 124 19.32 -22.31 -12.37
N ASP A 125 20.45 -21.64 -12.52
CA ASP A 125 20.99 -20.68 -11.56
C ASP A 125 20.46 -19.26 -11.84
N THR A 126 20.31 -18.46 -10.79
CA THR A 126 19.99 -17.02 -10.89
C THR A 126 21.24 -16.18 -10.64
N ILE A 127 21.25 -14.90 -11.06
CA ILE A 127 22.44 -14.02 -11.01
C ILE A 127 22.86 -13.62 -9.56
N ASP A 128 22.14 -14.10 -8.53
CA ASP A 128 22.44 -13.93 -7.10
C ASP A 128 23.70 -14.69 -6.65
#